data_AF-A0A8H4PZN6-F1
#
_entry.id   AF-A0A8H4PZN6-F1
#
_cell.length_a   1.000
_cell.length_b   1.000
_cell.length_c   1.000
_cell.angle_alpha   90.00
_cell.angle_beta   90.00
_cell.angle_gamma   90.00
#
_symmetry.space_group_name_H-M   'P 1'
#
loop_
_entity.id
_entity.type
_entity.pdbx_description
1 polymer ?
#
loop_
_entity_poly.entity_id
_entity_poly.type
_entity_poly.pdbx_seq_one_letter_code
_entity_poly.pdbx_strand_id
1 'polypeptide(L)'
;MGDASNPFSSGRPDDKINAWLELTRNDSGHLKAGDWMAALVPYLHVQSTSPSMPHPSATFTYTVQPDHCNRMQSLHGGAAATLFDFCTTLPLALVNRPGFWQFLGVSRTLNVTYFRPARSGEEVIIECQILQIGKRLASLRGVMKRKSDGQILSICEHGKTRRMLALSSLLHNVRHLELRVQQQVRELIRHELVIESLVRFVVVVVVS
;
A
#
# COMPACT_ATOMS: atom_id res chain seq x y z
N MET A 1 -7.84 2.17 19.86
CA MET A 1 -6.84 3.25 19.97
C MET A 1 -5.89 3.10 18.80
N GLY A 2 -5.85 4.10 17.91
CA GLY A 2 -4.94 4.10 16.77
C GLY A 2 -3.51 4.30 17.27
N ASP A 3 -2.61 3.47 16.81
CA ASP A 3 -1.18 3.61 17.10
C ASP A 3 -0.68 4.91 16.46
N ALA A 4 -0.33 5.88 17.30
CA ALA A 4 0.15 7.20 16.91
C ALA A 4 1.59 7.19 16.34
N SER A 5 2.19 6.00 16.17
CA SER A 5 3.54 5.83 15.62
C SER A 5 3.60 5.59 14.11
N ASN A 6 2.44 5.49 13.42
CA ASN A 6 2.41 5.24 11.98
C ASN A 6 2.22 6.55 11.15
N PRO A 7 3.27 7.08 10.48
CA PRO A 7 3.18 8.30 9.67
C PRO A 7 2.23 8.18 8.46
N PHE A 8 1.75 6.97 8.13
CA PHE A 8 0.85 6.73 7.00
C PHE A 8 -0.64 6.82 7.36
N SER A 9 -1.01 6.97 8.63
CA SER A 9 -2.42 6.94 9.08
C SER A 9 -3.06 8.29 9.38
N SER A 10 -2.29 9.36 9.60
CA SER A 10 -2.83 10.66 10.04
C SER A 10 -2.04 11.83 9.43
N GLY A 11 -2.74 12.69 8.65
CA GLY A 11 -2.16 13.86 7.97
C GLY A 11 -3.07 14.36 6.83
N ARG A 12 -2.78 15.53 6.23
CA ARG A 12 -3.47 15.98 5.00
C ARG A 12 -3.15 15.00 3.85
N PRO A 13 -4.02 14.89 2.82
CA PRO A 13 -3.79 14.04 1.65
C PRO A 13 -2.38 14.15 1.06
N ASP A 14 -1.87 15.37 0.92
CA ASP A 14 -0.54 15.65 0.37
C ASP A 14 0.58 15.13 1.30
N ASP A 15 0.44 15.30 2.62
CA ASP A 15 1.41 14.86 3.62
C ASP A 15 1.61 13.34 3.56
N LYS A 16 0.54 12.58 3.32
CA LYS A 16 0.62 11.12 3.18
C LYS A 16 1.45 10.72 1.97
N ILE A 17 1.26 11.39 0.83
CA ILE A 17 2.02 11.08 -0.39
C ILE A 17 3.47 11.51 -0.23
N ASN A 18 3.73 12.67 0.36
CA ASN A 18 5.08 13.14 0.66
C ASN A 18 5.81 12.19 1.62
N ALA A 19 5.15 11.65 2.64
CA ALA A 19 5.74 10.64 3.53
C ALA A 19 6.20 9.37 2.78
N TRP A 20 5.45 8.95 1.75
CA TRP A 20 5.86 7.83 0.89
C TRP A 20 7.06 8.19 -0.01
N LEU A 21 7.17 9.44 -0.46
CA LEU A 21 8.34 9.92 -1.19
C LEU A 21 9.58 9.96 -0.29
N GLU A 22 9.43 10.37 0.97
CA GLU A 22 10.52 10.48 1.94
C GLU A 22 11.09 9.13 2.40
N LEU A 23 10.28 8.06 2.40
CA LEU A 23 10.73 6.70 2.75
C LEU A 23 11.88 6.17 1.87
N THR A 24 12.08 6.76 0.70
CA THR A 24 13.20 6.46 -0.22
C THR A 24 14.55 7.00 0.26
N ARG A 25 14.55 7.84 1.30
CA ARG A 25 15.75 8.42 1.94
C ARG A 25 16.07 7.63 3.22
N ASN A 26 17.35 7.45 3.54
CA ASN A 26 17.78 6.94 4.85
C ASN A 26 17.95 8.08 5.86
N ASP A 27 18.17 7.73 7.13
CA ASP A 27 18.28 8.67 8.26
C ASP A 27 19.48 9.64 8.13
N SER A 28 20.39 9.39 7.19
CA SER A 28 21.54 10.24 6.86
C SER A 28 21.32 11.09 5.60
N GLY A 29 20.11 11.06 5.02
CA GLY A 29 19.79 11.72 3.74
C GLY A 29 20.39 11.02 2.50
N HIS A 30 21.06 9.89 2.67
CA HIS A 30 21.63 9.07 1.61
C HIS A 30 20.61 8.06 1.06
N LEU A 31 20.88 7.57 -0.16
CA LEU A 31 20.05 6.60 -0.86
C LEU A 31 20.10 5.23 -0.16
N LYS A 32 18.94 4.58 0.03
CA LYS A 32 18.91 3.17 0.48
C LYS A 32 19.37 2.26 -0.67
N ALA A 33 20.40 1.45 -0.45
CA ALA A 33 20.85 0.47 -1.44
C ALA A 33 19.69 -0.47 -1.84
N GLY A 34 19.45 -0.64 -3.15
CA GLY A 34 18.32 -1.43 -3.68
C GLY A 34 17.03 -0.64 -3.93
N ASP A 35 17.02 0.68 -3.67
CA ASP A 35 15.88 1.53 -4.01
C ASP A 35 15.95 2.00 -5.47
N TRP A 36 15.27 1.28 -6.36
CA TRP A 36 15.19 1.59 -7.79
C TRP A 36 14.58 2.96 -8.10
N MET A 37 13.86 3.57 -7.14
CA MET A 37 13.26 4.90 -7.30
C MET A 37 14.23 6.03 -6.94
N ALA A 38 15.36 5.73 -6.29
CA ALA A 38 16.35 6.71 -5.85
C ALA A 38 16.83 7.67 -6.96
N ALA A 39 16.94 7.18 -8.19
CA ALA A 39 17.36 7.98 -9.34
C ALA A 39 16.23 8.92 -9.84
N LEU A 40 14.97 8.54 -9.68
CA LEU A 40 13.81 9.24 -10.24
C LEU A 40 13.21 10.27 -9.26
N VAL A 41 13.12 9.92 -7.97
CA VAL A 41 12.42 10.70 -6.94
C VAL A 41 12.92 12.15 -6.80
N PRO A 42 14.23 12.47 -6.88
CA PRO A 42 14.70 13.85 -6.75
C PRO A 42 14.10 14.82 -7.78
N TYR A 43 13.63 14.31 -8.92
CA TYR A 43 13.07 15.10 -10.02
C TYR A 43 11.55 14.94 -10.15
N LEU A 44 10.92 14.26 -9.19
CA LEU A 44 9.48 14.00 -9.14
C LEU A 44 8.86 14.80 -7.99
N HIS A 45 7.85 15.61 -8.31
CA HIS A 45 7.16 16.45 -7.33
C HIS A 45 5.66 16.23 -7.38
N VAL A 46 5.00 16.24 -6.22
CA VAL A 46 3.54 16.27 -6.14
C VAL A 46 3.06 17.66 -6.56
N GLN A 47 2.16 17.71 -7.54
CA GLN A 47 1.54 18.94 -7.99
C GLN A 47 0.21 19.19 -7.27
N SER A 48 -0.63 18.16 -7.16
CA SER A 48 -1.92 18.24 -6.48
C SER A 48 -2.46 16.86 -6.11
N THR A 49 -3.36 16.82 -5.13
CA THR A 49 -4.07 15.61 -4.74
C THR A 49 -5.56 15.90 -4.56
N SER A 50 -6.39 14.88 -4.78
CA SER A 50 -7.82 14.94 -4.54
C SER A 50 -8.29 13.63 -3.93
N PRO A 51 -8.71 13.60 -2.65
CA PRO A 51 -9.28 12.40 -2.03
C PRO A 51 -10.75 12.18 -2.44
N SER A 52 -11.32 13.08 -3.25
CA SER A 52 -12.74 13.08 -3.60
C SER A 52 -13.16 11.83 -4.37
N MET A 53 -14.24 11.21 -3.91
CA MET A 53 -14.88 10.09 -4.61
C MET A 53 -15.68 10.59 -5.82
N PRO A 54 -15.90 9.77 -6.86
CA PRO A 54 -15.57 8.34 -6.96
C PRO A 54 -14.12 8.03 -7.35
N HIS A 55 -13.36 9.02 -7.81
CA HIS A 55 -12.02 8.82 -8.38
C HIS A 55 -10.96 9.65 -7.66
N PRO A 56 -10.50 9.22 -6.47
CA PRO A 56 -9.35 9.84 -5.82
C PRO A 56 -8.14 9.86 -6.76
N SER A 57 -7.43 10.97 -6.78
CA SER A 57 -6.38 11.24 -7.76
C SER A 57 -5.19 11.99 -7.16
N ALA A 58 -4.05 11.88 -7.86
CA ALA A 58 -2.84 12.64 -7.57
C ALA A 58 -2.16 12.97 -8.90
N THR A 59 -1.68 14.21 -9.01
CA THR A 59 -0.95 14.70 -10.17
C THR A 59 0.47 15.04 -9.76
N PHE A 60 1.43 14.65 -10.59
CA PHE A 60 2.85 14.85 -10.36
C PHE A 60 3.48 15.61 -11.52
N THR A 61 4.55 16.34 -11.24
CA THR A 61 5.45 16.87 -12.26
C THR A 61 6.78 16.13 -12.20
N TYR A 62 7.36 15.86 -13.36
CA TYR A 62 8.64 15.19 -13.47
C TYR A 62 9.52 15.85 -14.54
N THR A 63 10.77 16.16 -14.20
CA THR A 63 11.76 16.66 -15.16
C THR A 63 12.56 15.48 -15.73
N VAL A 64 12.46 15.26 -17.04
CA VAL A 64 13.15 14.14 -17.72
C VAL A 64 14.66 14.35 -17.65
N GLN A 65 15.35 13.44 -16.97
CA GLN A 65 16.81 13.48 -16.87
C GLN A 65 17.49 12.71 -18.01
N PRO A 66 18.68 13.15 -18.44
CA PRO A 66 19.49 12.41 -19.41
C PRO A 66 19.74 10.95 -19.01
N ASP A 67 19.99 10.69 -17.73
CA ASP A 67 20.32 9.36 -17.21
C ASP A 67 19.15 8.37 -17.27
N HIS A 68 17.92 8.88 -17.41
CA HIS A 68 16.72 8.05 -17.57
C HIS A 68 16.30 7.92 -19.04
N CYS A 69 17.06 8.51 -19.96
CA CYS A 69 16.80 8.44 -21.38
C CYS A 69 17.46 7.23 -22.04
N ASN A 70 16.90 6.85 -23.18
CA ASN A 70 17.57 5.97 -24.13
C ASN A 70 18.62 6.73 -24.95
N ARG A 71 19.30 6.01 -25.86
CA ARG A 71 20.34 6.58 -26.75
C ARG A 71 19.86 7.74 -27.64
N MET A 72 18.55 7.89 -27.84
CA MET A 72 17.94 8.98 -28.62
C MET A 72 17.53 10.18 -27.76
N GLN A 73 17.98 10.26 -26.50
CA GLN A 73 17.65 11.35 -25.57
C GLN A 73 16.14 11.49 -25.31
N SER A 74 15.43 10.35 -25.35
CA SER A 74 14.02 10.25 -24.97
C SER A 74 13.91 9.35 -23.74
N LEU A 75 13.00 9.68 -22.81
CA LEU A 75 12.73 8.89 -21.61
C LEU A 75 12.57 7.41 -21.97
N HIS A 76 13.38 6.56 -21.34
CA HIS A 76 13.38 5.13 -21.61
C HIS A 76 12.02 4.54 -21.23
N GLY A 77 11.48 3.63 -22.05
CA GLY A 77 10.16 3.02 -21.77
C GLY A 77 10.11 2.36 -20.39
N GLY A 78 11.18 1.67 -19.99
CA GLY A 78 11.32 1.14 -18.63
C GLY A 78 11.26 2.21 -17.53
N ALA A 79 11.92 3.37 -17.72
CA ALA A 79 11.87 4.46 -16.74
C ALA A 79 10.47 5.09 -16.65
N ALA A 80 9.80 5.27 -17.80
CA ALA A 80 8.41 5.72 -17.85
C ALA A 80 7.46 4.73 -17.17
N ALA A 81 7.63 3.42 -17.39
CA ALA A 81 6.87 2.38 -16.72
C ALA A 81 7.09 2.39 -15.20
N THR A 82 8.33 2.57 -14.75
CA THR A 82 8.66 2.72 -13.32
C THR A 82 7.99 3.96 -12.71
N LEU A 83 8.02 5.10 -13.40
CA LEU A 83 7.29 6.30 -12.98
C LEU A 83 5.78 6.03 -12.88
N PHE A 84 5.18 5.35 -13.86
CA PHE A 84 3.77 5.00 -13.78
C PHE A 84 3.47 4.03 -12.63
N ASP A 85 4.25 2.97 -12.44
CA ASP A 85 4.06 2.02 -11.34
C ASP A 85 4.03 2.74 -10.00
N PHE A 86 4.99 3.64 -9.78
CA PHE A 86 5.10 4.42 -8.56
C PHE A 86 3.99 5.49 -8.44
N CYS A 87 3.84 6.38 -9.41
CA CYS A 87 2.89 7.49 -9.33
C CYS A 87 1.44 7.01 -9.27
N THR A 88 1.06 5.98 -10.04
CA THR A 88 -0.31 5.45 -10.00
C THR A 88 -0.64 4.73 -8.70
N THR A 89 0.39 4.27 -7.97
CA THR A 89 0.23 3.68 -6.63
C THR A 89 -0.20 4.70 -5.58
N LEU A 90 0.34 5.92 -5.63
CA LEU A 90 0.21 6.93 -4.58
C LEU A 90 -1.22 7.41 -4.29
N PRO A 91 -2.14 7.51 -5.28
CA PRO A 91 -3.56 7.73 -4.99
C PRO A 91 -4.17 6.75 -3.96
N LEU A 92 -3.67 5.51 -3.86
CA LEU A 92 -4.14 4.56 -2.84
C LEU A 92 -3.84 5.02 -1.41
N ALA A 93 -2.81 5.84 -1.20
CA ALA A 93 -2.50 6.41 0.12
C ALA A 93 -3.58 7.39 0.60
N LEU A 94 -4.35 7.98 -0.33
CA LEU A 94 -5.44 8.89 0.02
C LEU A 94 -6.62 8.16 0.66
N VAL A 95 -6.79 6.88 0.37
CA VAL A 95 -7.92 6.05 0.82
C VAL A 95 -7.51 4.90 1.75
N ASN A 96 -6.20 4.73 1.99
CA ASN A 96 -5.71 3.69 2.88
C ASN A 96 -6.16 3.94 4.33
N ARG A 97 -6.31 2.85 5.06
CA ARG A 97 -6.61 2.86 6.50
C ARG A 97 -6.22 1.51 7.10
N PRO A 98 -6.09 1.39 8.43
CA PRO A 98 -5.83 0.10 9.06
C PRO A 98 -6.80 -0.95 8.55
N GLY A 99 -6.27 -2.08 8.08
CA GLY A 99 -7.09 -3.15 7.53
C GLY A 99 -7.70 -2.90 6.14
N PHE A 100 -7.34 -1.82 5.44
CA PHE A 100 -7.72 -1.57 4.04
C PHE A 100 -6.61 -0.83 3.27
N TRP A 101 -5.95 -1.53 2.35
CA TRP A 101 -4.90 -0.97 1.49
C TRP A 101 -3.75 -0.27 2.23
N GLN A 102 -3.53 -0.61 3.51
CA GLN A 102 -2.52 -0.02 4.39
C GLN A 102 -1.11 0.02 3.78
N PHE A 103 -0.73 -1.00 3.01
CA PHE A 103 0.57 -1.11 2.34
C PHE A 103 0.50 -0.91 0.82
N LEU A 104 -0.56 -0.25 0.33
CA LEU A 104 -0.78 0.12 -1.08
C LEU A 104 -0.81 -1.04 -2.11
N GLY A 105 -0.68 -2.28 -1.65
CA GLY A 105 -0.72 -3.49 -2.47
C GLY A 105 0.49 -3.62 -3.39
N VAL A 106 0.52 -4.73 -4.13
CA VAL A 106 1.57 -5.05 -5.11
C VAL A 106 0.97 -5.08 -6.53
N SER A 107 1.82 -4.77 -7.51
CA SER A 107 1.47 -4.74 -8.93
C SER A 107 1.17 -6.16 -9.43
N ARG A 108 0.05 -6.34 -10.14
CA ARG A 108 -0.27 -7.57 -10.87
C ARG A 108 -0.10 -7.40 -12.37
N THR A 109 -0.51 -6.24 -12.88
CA THR A 109 -0.48 -5.91 -14.29
C THR A 109 -0.14 -4.44 -14.43
N LEU A 110 0.79 -4.12 -15.32
CA LEU A 110 1.13 -2.76 -15.71
C LEU A 110 1.18 -2.74 -17.24
N ASN A 111 0.23 -2.04 -17.86
CA ASN A 111 0.16 -1.90 -19.31
C ASN A 111 0.40 -0.42 -19.65
N VAL A 112 1.45 -0.15 -20.41
CA VAL A 112 1.84 1.21 -20.80
C VAL A 112 1.84 1.32 -22.32
N THR A 113 1.10 2.29 -22.83
CA THR A 113 1.06 2.64 -24.26
C THR A 113 1.79 3.95 -24.48
N TYR A 114 2.75 3.94 -25.40
CA TYR A 114 3.60 5.09 -25.74
C TYR A 114 3.16 5.68 -27.08
N PHE A 115 2.82 6.96 -27.09
CA PHE A 115 2.39 7.68 -28.29
C PHE A 115 3.47 8.62 -28.82
N ARG A 116 4.19 9.30 -27.92
CA ARG A 116 5.18 10.34 -28.26
C ARG A 116 6.36 10.29 -27.29
N PRO A 117 7.57 10.69 -27.72
CA PRO A 117 8.73 10.76 -26.85
C PRO A 117 8.63 11.94 -25.87
N ALA A 118 9.00 11.70 -24.61
CA ALA A 118 9.36 12.74 -23.65
C ALA A 118 10.87 12.97 -23.76
N ARG A 119 11.32 14.16 -24.20
CA ARG A 119 12.73 14.44 -24.43
C ARG A 119 13.45 14.83 -23.14
N SER A 120 14.76 14.55 -23.09
CA SER A 120 15.60 15.01 -21.99
C SER A 120 15.46 16.53 -21.77
N GLY A 121 15.33 16.95 -20.52
CA GLY A 121 15.10 18.34 -20.11
C GLY A 121 13.65 18.80 -20.17
N GLU A 122 12.74 18.06 -20.82
CA GLU A 122 11.31 18.41 -20.80
C GLU A 122 10.70 18.14 -19.41
N GLU A 123 9.75 18.97 -19.01
CA GLU A 123 8.86 18.67 -17.90
C GLU A 123 7.62 17.93 -18.40
N VAL A 124 7.23 16.88 -17.68
CA VAL A 124 6.00 16.13 -17.91
C VAL A 124 5.08 16.20 -16.70
N ILE A 125 3.78 16.16 -16.94
CA ILE A 125 2.73 16.03 -15.94
C ILE A 125 2.22 14.59 -15.96
N ILE A 126 2.16 13.94 -14.81
CA ILE A 126 1.67 12.57 -14.66
C ILE A 126 0.39 12.61 -13.81
N GLU A 127 -0.76 12.47 -14.46
CA GLU A 127 -2.08 12.46 -13.83
C GLU A 127 -2.45 11.02 -13.48
N CYS A 128 -2.68 10.74 -12.20
CA CYS A 128 -3.02 9.40 -11.70
C CYS A 128 -4.36 9.40 -10.99
N GLN A 129 -5.18 8.37 -11.23
CA GLN A 129 -6.49 8.23 -10.57
C GLN A 129 -6.85 6.78 -10.26
N ILE A 130 -7.61 6.59 -9.19
CA ILE A 130 -8.26 5.31 -8.87
C ILE A 130 -9.54 5.19 -9.71
N LEU A 131 -9.60 4.20 -10.61
CA LEU A 131 -10.82 3.90 -11.36
C LEU A 131 -11.80 3.08 -10.52
N GLN A 132 -11.28 2.05 -9.84
CA GLN A 132 -12.04 1.17 -8.98
C GLN A 132 -11.16 0.66 -7.86
N ILE A 133 -11.70 0.58 -6.64
CA ILE A 133 -11.02 -0.02 -5.48
C ILE A 133 -11.97 -0.94 -4.72
N GLY A 134 -11.60 -2.22 -4.65
CA GLY A 134 -12.32 -3.24 -3.90
C GLY A 134 -11.55 -3.72 -2.67
N LYS A 135 -12.05 -4.77 -2.02
CA LYS A 135 -11.40 -5.36 -0.83
C LYS A 135 -10.00 -5.93 -1.11
N ARG A 136 -9.79 -6.46 -2.33
CA ARG A 136 -8.56 -7.18 -2.73
C ARG A 136 -7.88 -6.62 -3.98
N LEU A 137 -8.63 -5.99 -4.88
CA LEU A 137 -8.17 -5.54 -6.19
C LEU A 137 -8.46 -4.06 -6.40
N ALA A 138 -7.57 -3.38 -7.10
CA ALA A 138 -7.79 -2.01 -7.57
C ALA A 138 -7.36 -1.88 -9.03
N SER A 139 -8.08 -1.04 -9.75
CA SER A 139 -7.75 -0.61 -11.11
C SER A 139 -7.44 0.87 -11.09
N LEU A 140 -6.29 1.23 -11.65
CA LEU A 140 -5.70 2.56 -11.60
C LEU A 140 -5.35 3.00 -13.01
N ARG A 141 -5.37 4.31 -13.25
CA ARG A 141 -5.02 4.89 -14.54
C ARG A 141 -3.98 5.99 -14.35
N GLY A 142 -3.01 6.02 -15.25
CA GLY A 142 -2.02 7.09 -15.39
C GLY A 142 -2.08 7.72 -16.78
N VAL A 143 -1.89 9.03 -16.87
CA VAL A 143 -1.70 9.76 -18.13
C VAL A 143 -0.49 10.67 -17.99
N MET A 144 0.50 10.51 -18.87
CA MET A 144 1.65 11.40 -18.94
C MET A 144 1.47 12.38 -20.09
N LYS A 145 1.57 13.67 -19.80
CA LYS A 145 1.45 14.78 -20.74
C LYS A 145 2.72 15.62 -20.74
N ARG A 146 3.10 16.19 -21.87
CA ARG A 146 4.14 17.22 -21.91
C ARG A 146 3.59 18.51 -21.30
N LYS A 147 4.35 19.14 -20.40
CA LYS A 147 3.89 20.34 -19.68
C LYS A 147 3.73 21.56 -20.60
N SER A 148 4.55 21.67 -21.65
CA SER A 148 4.58 22.86 -22.51
C SER A 148 3.36 22.99 -23.44
N ASP A 149 2.80 21.88 -23.92
CA ASP A 149 1.74 21.86 -24.93
C ASP A 149 0.53 20.97 -24.56
N GLY A 150 0.61 20.26 -23.43
CA GLY A 150 -0.45 19.36 -22.95
C GLY A 150 -0.61 18.07 -23.76
N GLN A 151 0.26 17.79 -24.74
CA GLN A 151 0.12 16.59 -25.55
C GLN A 151 0.33 15.32 -24.73
N ILE A 152 -0.53 14.33 -24.95
CA ILE A 152 -0.41 13.02 -24.32
C ILE A 152 0.79 12.28 -24.92
N LEU A 153 1.72 11.92 -24.04
CA LEU A 153 2.95 11.19 -24.39
C LEU A 153 2.76 9.69 -24.21
N SER A 154 2.15 9.29 -23.11
CA SER A 154 1.85 7.89 -22.79
C SER A 154 0.70 7.77 -21.80
N ILE A 155 0.11 6.58 -21.74
CA ILE A 155 -0.92 6.22 -20.77
C ILE A 155 -0.58 4.88 -20.11
N CYS A 156 -1.13 4.67 -18.92
CA CYS A 156 -0.96 3.45 -18.15
C CYS A 156 -2.27 2.96 -17.58
N GLU A 157 -2.48 1.64 -17.65
CA GLU A 157 -3.46 0.91 -16.84
C GLU A 157 -2.71 0.03 -15.84
N HIS A 158 -3.04 0.16 -14.56
CA HIS A 158 -2.33 -0.52 -13.49
C HIS A 158 -3.30 -1.28 -12.58
N GLY A 159 -3.18 -2.61 -12.62
CA GLY A 159 -3.91 -3.52 -11.76
C GLY A 159 -3.12 -3.86 -10.51
N LYS A 160 -3.64 -3.49 -9.34
CA LYS A 160 -3.05 -3.78 -8.04
C LYS A 160 -3.81 -4.88 -7.30
N THR A 161 -3.08 -5.66 -6.49
CA THR A 161 -3.69 -6.52 -5.48
C THR A 161 -3.17 -6.21 -4.09
N ARG A 162 -4.10 -6.12 -3.15
CA ARG A 162 -3.77 -6.04 -1.74
C ARG A 162 -3.42 -7.43 -1.24
N ARG A 163 -2.17 -7.62 -0.80
CA ARG A 163 -1.82 -8.77 0.04
C ARG A 163 -2.34 -8.53 1.44
N MET A 164 -3.11 -9.49 1.95
CA MET A 164 -3.33 -9.62 3.38
C MET A 164 -2.02 -10.17 3.95
N LEU A 165 -1.33 -9.43 4.81
CA LEU A 165 -0.17 -9.97 5.51
C LEU A 165 -0.63 -11.24 6.24
N ALA A 166 0.11 -12.33 6.05
CA ALA A 166 -0.15 -13.59 6.75
C ALA A 166 -0.20 -13.41 8.27
N LEU A 167 0.37 -12.32 8.79
CA LEU A 167 0.28 -11.93 10.19
C LEU A 167 -1.17 -11.79 10.70
N SER A 168 -2.11 -11.28 9.90
CA SER A 168 -3.52 -11.22 10.35
C SER A 168 -4.15 -12.61 10.41
N SER A 169 -3.76 -13.52 9.51
CA SER A 169 -4.18 -14.92 9.55
C SER A 169 -3.53 -15.68 10.71
N LEU A 170 -2.24 -15.41 11.00
CA LEU A 170 -1.52 -15.97 12.13
C LEU A 170 -2.08 -15.48 13.46
N LEU A 171 -2.34 -14.18 13.61
CA LEU A 171 -2.99 -13.61 14.80
C LEU A 171 -4.40 -14.17 14.99
N HIS A 172 -5.16 -14.36 13.91
CA HIS A 172 -6.47 -15.01 13.97
C HIS A 172 -6.36 -16.47 14.41
N ASN A 173 -5.36 -17.20 13.92
CA ASN A 173 -5.07 -18.59 14.31
C ASN A 173 -4.64 -18.70 15.77
N VAL A 174 -3.78 -17.80 16.25
CA VAL A 174 -3.34 -17.74 17.66
C VAL A 174 -4.52 -17.47 18.58
N ARG A 175 -5.37 -16.48 18.25
CA ARG A 175 -6.58 -16.17 19.03
C ARG A 175 -7.57 -17.34 19.07
N HIS A 176 -7.72 -18.07 17.96
CA HIS A 176 -8.52 -19.29 17.93
C HIS A 176 -7.91 -20.44 18.72
N LEU A 177 -6.58 -20.49 18.86
CA LEU A 177 -5.90 -21.47 19.69
C LEU A 177 -6.10 -21.15 21.17
N GLU A 178 -5.93 -19.89 21.57
CA GLU A 178 -6.19 -19.42 22.93
C GLU A 178 -7.62 -19.73 23.37
N LEU A 179 -8.61 -19.44 22.53
CA LEU A 179 -10.02 -19.73 22.83
C LEU A 179 -10.29 -21.23 23.02
N ARG A 180 -9.65 -22.08 22.20
CA ARG A 180 -9.77 -23.55 22.31
C ARG A 180 -9.13 -24.07 23.60
N VAL A 181 -7.95 -23.57 23.95
CA VAL A 181 -7.28 -23.91 25.22
C VAL A 181 -8.14 -23.47 26.41
N GLN A 182 -8.66 -22.24 26.39
CA GLN A 182 -9.55 -21.72 27.44
C GLN A 182 -10.85 -22.54 27.57
N GLN A 183 -11.37 -23.08 26.47
CA GLN A 183 -12.53 -23.97 26.50
C GLN A 183 -12.18 -25.34 27.12
N GLN A 184 -11.06 -25.96 26.73
CA GLN A 184 -10.60 -27.22 27.31
C GLN A 184 -10.32 -27.11 28.81
N VAL A 185 -9.68 -26.03 29.25
CA VAL A 185 -9.44 -25.77 30.69
C VAL A 185 -10.77 -25.64 31.45
N ARG A 186 -11.76 -24.95 30.89
CA ARG A 186 -13.10 -24.84 31.51
C ARG A 186 -13.84 -26.17 31.60
N GLU A 187 -13.69 -27.04 30.59
CA GLU A 187 -14.27 -28.38 30.61
C GLU A 187 -13.60 -29.25 31.69
N LEU A 188 -12.26 -29.23 31.79
CA LEU A 188 -11.51 -29.94 32.83
C LEU A 188 -11.93 -29.51 34.24
N ILE A 189 -12.00 -28.21 34.52
CA ILE A 189 -12.46 -27.69 35.82
C ILE A 189 -13.89 -28.14 36.13
N ARG A 190 -14.78 -28.18 35.12
CA ARG A 190 -16.14 -28.67 35.29
C ARG A 190 -16.17 -30.16 35.65
N HIS A 191 -15.35 -30.97 35.02
CA HIS A 191 -15.22 -32.39 35.34
C HIS A 191 -14.70 -32.61 36.77
N GLU A 192 -13.70 -31.84 37.20
CA GLU A 192 -13.16 -31.90 38.55
C GLU A 192 -14.21 -31.55 39.62
N LEU A 193 -14.97 -30.48 39.43
CA LEU A 193 -16.07 -30.10 40.32
C LEU A 193 -17.17 -31.17 40.43
N VAL A 194 -17.48 -31.86 39.32
CA VAL A 194 -18.45 -32.97 39.32
C VAL A 194 -17.91 -34.16 40.11
N ILE A 195 -16.61 -34.47 39.96
CA ILE A 195 -15.95 -35.53 40.73
C ILE A 195 -15.96 -35.19 42.22
N GLU A 196 -15.61 -33.96 42.62
CA GLU A 196 -15.66 -33.56 44.03
C GLU A 196 -17.07 -33.67 44.62
N SER A 197 -18.10 -33.27 43.86
CA SER A 197 -19.50 -33.42 44.29
C SER A 197 -19.91 -34.89 44.45
N LEU A 198 -19.50 -35.77 43.54
CA LEU A 198 -19.73 -37.22 43.63
C LEU A 198 -19.01 -37.83 44.83
N VAL A 199 -17.75 -37.45 45.09
CA VAL A 199 -16.99 -37.92 46.25
C VAL A 199 -17.68 -37.47 47.54
N ARG A 200 -18.10 -36.20 47.64
CA ARG A 200 -18.87 -35.72 48.80
C ARG A 200 -20.17 -36.50 48.98
N PHE A 201 -20.90 -36.77 47.91
CA PHE A 201 -22.13 -37.57 47.96
C PHE A 201 -21.86 -38.99 48.47
N VAL A 202 -20.84 -39.67 47.95
CA VAL A 202 -20.46 -41.03 48.40
C VAL A 202 -20.04 -41.02 49.87
N VAL A 203 -19.24 -40.04 50.31
CA VAL A 203 -18.84 -39.91 51.72
C VAL A 203 -20.06 -39.72 52.62
N VAL A 204 -21.03 -38.87 52.25
CA VAL A 204 -22.27 -38.69 53.01
C VAL A 204 -23.08 -40.00 53.10
N VAL A 205 -23.20 -40.73 51.99
CA VAL A 205 -23.95 -41.99 51.94
C VAL A 205 -23.29 -43.12 52.74
N VAL A 206 -21.96 -43.20 52.76
CA VAL A 206 -21.23 -44.27 53.46
C VAL A 206 -21.10 -44.01 54.97
N VAL A 207 -21.20 -42.76 55.41
CA VAL A 207 -21.07 -42.37 56.83
C VAL A 207 -22.45 -42.22 57.52
N SER A 208 -23.55 -42.50 56.80
CA SER A 208 -24.94 -42.53 57.33
C SER A 208 -25.41 -43.96 57.54
#